data_AF-A0A150NGN0-F1
#
_entry.id   AF-A0A150NGN0-F1
#
_cell.length_a   1.000
_cell.length_b   1.000
_cell.length_c   1.000
_cell.angle_alpha   90.00
_cell.angle_beta   90.00
_cell.angle_gamma   90.00
#
_symmetry.space_group_name_H-M   'P 1'
#
loop_
_entity.id
_entity.type
_entity.pdbx_description
1 polymer ?
#
loop_
_entity_poly.entity_id
_entity_poly.type
_entity_poly.pdbx_seq_one_letter_code
_entity_poly.pdbx_strand_id
1 'polypeptide(L)'
;MATPEIQAYALNGDEIIIYPQEKDFGTHRSYQYQDLTTRGTVEFRSVCTQPLDRTFASAAFHLGLLVNLDKLEAYLEAALFFKEFGKNYKFLRRQFSKKKLTDEEETAIIEISKDLLLLAKEGLEMRNKQEMTYLQPLKEELSL
;
A
#
# COMPACT_ATOMS: atom_id res chain seq x y z
N MET A 1 -22.67 24.42 24.20
CA MET A 1 -23.36 23.88 23.01
C MET A 1 -23.55 22.39 23.25
N ALA A 2 -24.70 21.82 22.90
CA ALA A 2 -24.93 20.38 23.11
C ALA A 2 -23.92 19.57 22.28
N THR A 3 -23.32 18.54 22.89
CA THR A 3 -22.42 17.62 22.20
C THR A 3 -23.22 16.89 21.13
N PRO A 4 -22.78 16.87 19.86
CA PRO A 4 -23.53 16.20 18.81
C PRO A 4 -23.60 14.68 19.09
N GLU A 5 -24.81 14.12 19.03
CA GLU A 5 -25.05 12.69 19.19
C GLU A 5 -24.93 11.98 17.83
N ILE A 6 -24.33 10.80 17.80
CA ILE A 6 -24.15 10.01 16.58
C ILE A 6 -24.86 8.66 16.76
N GLN A 7 -25.91 8.41 15.99
CA GLN A 7 -26.50 7.07 15.89
C GLN A 7 -25.56 6.12 15.13
N ALA A 8 -25.34 4.93 15.68
CA ALA A 8 -24.47 3.89 15.15
C ALA A 8 -25.05 2.50 15.46
N TYR A 9 -24.36 1.45 14.99
CA TYR A 9 -24.76 0.06 15.25
C TYR A 9 -23.60 -0.73 15.87
N ALA A 10 -23.90 -1.52 16.89
CA ALA A 10 -22.96 -2.47 17.48
C ALA A 10 -22.70 -3.66 16.54
N LEU A 11 -21.66 -4.44 16.81
CA LEU A 11 -21.25 -5.57 15.95
C LEU A 11 -22.32 -6.67 15.82
N ASN A 12 -23.26 -6.72 16.76
CA ASN A 12 -24.41 -7.61 16.75
C ASN A 12 -25.66 -7.00 16.07
N GLY A 13 -25.55 -5.76 15.56
CA GLY A 13 -26.59 -5.07 14.80
C GLY A 13 -27.52 -4.18 15.62
N ASP A 14 -27.33 -4.07 16.94
CA ASP A 14 -28.17 -3.23 17.79
C ASP A 14 -27.86 -1.74 17.59
N GLU A 15 -28.88 -0.90 17.61
CA GLU A 15 -28.72 0.55 17.53
C GLU A 15 -28.14 1.11 18.84
N ILE A 16 -27.12 1.96 18.72
CA ILE A 16 -26.46 2.62 19.84
C ILE A 16 -26.22 4.10 19.50
N ILE A 17 -26.12 4.94 20.53
CA ILE A 17 -25.78 6.37 20.37
C ILE A 17 -24.38 6.61 20.94
N ILE A 18 -23.51 7.21 20.13
CA ILE A 18 -22.13 7.54 20.46
C ILE A 18 -22.02 9.05 20.68
N TYR A 19 -21.32 9.42 21.74
CA TYR A 19 -21.00 10.80 22.07
C TYR A 19 -19.50 11.00 21.89
N PRO A 20 -19.06 11.90 20.98
CA PRO A 20 -17.65 12.22 20.86
C PRO A 20 -17.08 12.74 22.18
N GLN A 21 -15.94 12.22 22.59
CA GLN A 21 -15.20 12.62 23.78
C GLN A 21 -13.75 12.92 23.40
N GLU A 22 -13.07 13.81 24.12
CA GLU A 22 -11.65 14.10 23.85
C GLU A 22 -10.76 12.85 23.96
N LYS A 23 -11.12 11.88 24.83
CA LYS A 23 -10.43 10.59 24.93
C LYS A 23 -10.48 9.76 23.62
N ASP A 24 -11.42 10.02 22.72
CA ASP A 24 -11.54 9.31 21.45
C ASP A 24 -10.35 9.62 20.53
N PHE A 25 -9.65 10.74 20.74
CA PHE A 25 -8.36 11.00 20.12
C PHE A 25 -7.30 9.95 20.52
N GLY A 26 -7.42 9.33 21.70
CA GLY A 26 -6.52 8.27 22.15
C GLY A 26 -6.70 6.93 21.42
N THR A 27 -7.89 6.69 20.85
CA THR A 27 -8.17 5.54 19.97
C THR A 27 -8.34 5.94 18.50
N HIS A 28 -8.06 7.20 18.17
CA HIS A 28 -8.08 7.70 16.80
C HIS A 28 -6.99 6.98 16.02
N ARG A 29 -7.40 6.04 15.15
CA ARG A 29 -6.45 5.36 14.27
C ARG A 29 -5.90 6.38 13.28
N SER A 30 -4.72 6.91 13.56
CA SER A 30 -3.82 7.31 12.50
C SER A 30 -3.44 6.02 11.77
N TYR A 31 -3.81 5.88 10.51
CA TYR A 31 -3.34 4.75 9.71
C TYR A 31 -1.81 4.83 9.63
N GLN A 32 -1.11 4.00 10.41
CA GLN A 32 0.35 3.90 10.35
C GLN A 32 0.71 2.89 9.26
N TYR A 33 1.20 3.40 8.13
CA TYR A 33 1.42 2.61 6.91
C TYR A 33 2.58 1.62 7.02
N GLN A 34 3.57 1.94 7.86
CA GLN A 34 4.75 1.13 8.14
C GLN A 34 5.08 1.26 9.64
N ASP A 35 5.27 0.12 10.30
CA ASP A 35 5.61 0.09 11.72
C ASP A 35 7.00 -0.52 11.91
N LEU A 36 7.85 0.16 12.68
CA LEU A 36 9.10 -0.43 13.14
C LEU A 36 8.78 -1.17 14.44
N THR A 37 8.71 -2.48 14.36
CA THR A 37 8.35 -3.29 15.52
C THR A 37 9.47 -3.22 16.57
N THR A 38 9.12 -3.53 17.82
CA THR A 38 10.10 -3.67 18.92
C THR A 38 11.17 -4.74 18.66
N ARG A 39 11.01 -5.55 17.61
CA ARG A 39 11.95 -6.59 17.19
C ARG A 39 12.88 -6.14 16.05
N GLY A 40 12.84 -4.86 15.67
CA GLY A 40 13.68 -4.30 14.61
C GLY A 40 13.25 -4.72 13.20
N THR A 41 11.98 -5.08 13.00
CA THR A 41 11.42 -5.40 11.68
C THR A 41 10.49 -4.30 11.20
N VAL A 42 10.42 -4.09 9.88
CA VAL A 42 9.45 -3.17 9.26
C VAL A 42 8.21 -3.97 8.85
N GLU A 43 7.04 -3.56 9.31
CA GLU A 43 5.75 -4.16 8.95
C GLU A 43 5.01 -3.30 7.92
N PHE A 44 4.71 -3.87 6.74
CA PHE A 44 3.88 -3.23 5.73
C PHE A 44 2.40 -3.54 5.97
N ARG A 45 1.63 -2.55 6.41
CA ARG A 45 0.24 -2.74 6.88
C ARG A 45 -0.83 -2.27 5.90
N SER A 46 -0.42 -1.87 4.70
CA SER A 46 -1.31 -1.35 3.65
C SER A 46 -1.75 -2.38 2.62
N VAL A 47 -1.29 -3.62 2.74
CA VAL A 47 -1.58 -4.69 1.78
C VAL A 47 -2.96 -5.28 2.08
N CYS A 48 -3.85 -5.30 1.09
CA CYS A 48 -5.14 -5.97 1.23
C CYS A 48 -4.94 -7.48 1.42
N THR A 49 -5.75 -8.11 2.28
CA THR A 49 -5.81 -9.58 2.38
C THR A 49 -6.04 -10.18 1.00
N GLN A 50 -5.12 -11.05 0.56
CA GLN A 50 -5.18 -11.70 -0.75
C GLN A 50 -5.75 -13.11 -0.63
N PRO A 51 -6.37 -13.64 -1.72
CA PRO A 51 -6.63 -15.07 -1.87
C PRO A 51 -5.37 -15.93 -1.65
N LEU A 52 -5.56 -17.20 -1.28
CA LEU A 52 -4.46 -18.09 -0.88
C LEU A 52 -3.39 -18.27 -1.98
N ASP A 53 -3.83 -18.41 -3.23
CA ASP A 53 -2.98 -18.54 -4.42
C ASP A 53 -2.13 -17.30 -4.71
N ARG A 54 -2.45 -16.15 -4.09
CA ARG A 54 -1.75 -14.87 -4.25
C ARG A 54 -1.17 -14.32 -2.95
N THR A 55 -1.30 -15.05 -1.84
CA THR A 55 -0.96 -14.56 -0.50
C THR A 55 0.52 -14.16 -0.35
N PHE A 56 1.41 -14.85 -1.07
CA PHE A 56 2.85 -14.59 -1.02
C PHE A 56 3.33 -13.50 -1.98
N ALA A 57 2.48 -13.03 -2.89
CA ALA A 57 2.89 -12.07 -3.92
C ALA A 57 3.39 -10.75 -3.31
N SER A 58 2.69 -10.22 -2.30
CA SER A 58 3.10 -8.99 -1.62
C SER A 58 4.44 -9.14 -0.87
N ALA A 59 4.62 -10.27 -0.16
CA ALA A 59 5.87 -10.53 0.54
C ALA A 59 7.05 -10.64 -0.43
N ALA A 60 6.86 -11.37 -1.54
CA ALA A 60 7.86 -11.50 -2.60
C ALA A 60 8.17 -10.13 -3.25
N PHE A 61 7.14 -9.32 -3.52
CA PHE A 61 7.30 -7.97 -4.08
C PHE A 61 8.13 -7.07 -3.18
N HIS A 62 7.78 -6.94 -1.90
CA HIS A 62 8.53 -6.11 -0.96
C HIS A 62 9.95 -6.62 -0.74
N LEU A 63 10.13 -7.94 -0.64
CA LEU A 63 11.45 -8.54 -0.48
C LEU A 63 12.35 -8.24 -1.68
N GLY A 64 11.83 -8.37 -2.91
CA GLY A 64 12.56 -8.05 -4.13
C GLY A 64 13.01 -6.59 -4.15
N LEU A 65 12.10 -5.66 -3.84
CA LEU A 65 12.40 -4.24 -3.75
C LEU A 65 13.49 -3.94 -2.71
N LEU A 66 13.42 -4.56 -1.52
CA LEU A 66 14.40 -4.35 -0.45
C LEU A 66 15.78 -4.92 -0.77
N VAL A 67 15.86 -6.01 -1.52
CA VAL A 67 17.15 -6.52 -2.01
C VAL A 67 17.76 -5.59 -3.05
N ASN A 68 16.93 -4.89 -3.83
CA ASN A 68 17.35 -3.96 -4.87
C ASN A 68 17.23 -2.49 -4.43
N LEU A 69 17.49 -2.21 -3.15
CA LEU A 69 17.18 -0.92 -2.52
C LEU A 69 17.87 0.26 -3.23
N ASP A 70 19.17 0.15 -3.54
CA ASP A 70 19.91 1.24 -4.19
C ASP A 70 19.30 1.63 -5.55
N LYS A 71 18.91 0.63 -6.36
CA LYS A 71 18.25 0.90 -7.65
C LYS A 71 16.85 1.44 -7.47
N LEU A 72 16.12 0.95 -6.48
CA LEU A 72 14.80 1.46 -6.14
C LEU A 72 14.87 2.94 -5.76
N GLU A 73 15.79 3.32 -4.87
CA GLU A 73 15.97 4.72 -4.46
C GLU A 73 16.30 5.62 -5.65
N ALA A 74 17.25 5.19 -6.51
CA ALA A 74 17.60 5.92 -7.72
C ALA A 74 16.41 6.07 -8.69
N TYR A 75 15.61 5.02 -8.87
CA TYR A 75 14.40 5.06 -9.68
C TYR A 75 13.36 6.03 -9.10
N LEU A 76 13.06 5.94 -7.80
CA LEU A 76 12.05 6.79 -7.15
C LEU A 76 12.43 8.28 -7.17
N GLU A 77 13.72 8.62 -7.13
CA GLU A 77 14.18 10.00 -7.29
C GLU A 77 13.98 10.52 -8.73
N ALA A 78 14.12 9.66 -9.74
CA ALA A 78 14.02 10.04 -11.14
C ALA A 78 12.61 9.92 -11.74
N ALA A 79 11.71 9.14 -11.11
CA ALA A 79 10.44 8.71 -11.67
C ALA A 79 9.53 9.89 -12.08
N LEU A 80 9.04 9.84 -13.31
CA LEU A 80 8.13 10.86 -13.87
C LEU A 80 6.87 11.03 -13.02
N PHE A 81 6.33 9.92 -12.49
CA PHE A 81 5.19 9.91 -11.58
C PHE A 81 5.36 10.91 -10.41
N PHE A 82 6.52 10.95 -9.74
CA PHE A 82 6.72 11.89 -8.63
C PHE A 82 7.01 13.31 -9.09
N LYS A 83 7.46 13.51 -10.34
CA LYS A 83 7.58 14.85 -10.93
C LYS A 83 6.21 15.44 -11.23
N GLU A 84 5.25 14.61 -11.65
CA GLU A 84 3.90 15.04 -11.98
C GLU A 84 3.00 15.16 -10.75
N PHE A 85 2.97 14.15 -9.89
CA PHE A 85 2.04 14.07 -8.75
C PHE A 85 2.65 14.51 -7.41
N GLY A 86 3.96 14.72 -7.36
CA GLY A 86 4.70 15.09 -6.14
C GLY A 86 4.82 13.95 -5.13
N LYS A 87 5.54 14.18 -4.03
CA LYS A 87 5.79 13.20 -2.95
C LYS A 87 4.84 13.35 -1.75
N ASN A 88 3.68 13.99 -1.91
CA ASN A 88 2.69 14.08 -0.82
C ASN A 88 1.90 12.77 -0.70
N TYR A 89 2.42 11.82 0.08
CA TYR A 89 1.85 10.46 0.17
C TYR A 89 0.39 10.41 0.63
N LYS A 90 -0.05 11.35 1.48
CA LYS A 90 -1.46 11.43 1.91
C LYS A 90 -2.37 11.84 0.75
N PHE A 91 -1.90 12.78 -0.08
CA PHE A 91 -2.59 13.17 -1.30
C PHE A 91 -2.61 12.04 -2.32
N LEU A 92 -1.44 11.45 -2.63
CA LEU A 92 -1.32 10.34 -3.58
C LEU A 92 -2.27 9.20 -3.24
N ARG A 93 -2.27 8.74 -1.98
CA ARG A 93 -3.21 7.70 -1.53
C ARG A 93 -4.66 8.08 -1.81
N ARG A 94 -5.07 9.30 -1.46
CA ARG A 94 -6.45 9.76 -1.68
C ARG A 94 -6.80 9.83 -3.16
N GLN A 95 -5.87 10.21 -4.03
CA GLN A 95 -6.12 10.28 -5.47
C GLN A 95 -6.24 8.88 -6.07
N PHE A 96 -5.24 8.03 -5.84
CA PHE A 96 -5.16 6.70 -6.46
C PHE A 96 -6.02 5.63 -5.76
N SER A 97 -6.75 5.98 -4.69
CA SER A 97 -7.78 5.12 -4.07
C SER A 97 -9.21 5.46 -4.51
N LYS A 98 -9.40 6.43 -5.43
CA LYS A 98 -10.73 6.75 -5.96
C LYS A 98 -11.25 5.56 -6.78
N LYS A 99 -12.59 5.42 -6.82
CA LYS A 99 -13.26 4.39 -7.65
C LYS A 99 -13.06 4.58 -9.15
N LYS A 100 -12.77 5.81 -9.58
CA LYS A 100 -12.55 6.19 -10.97
C LYS A 100 -11.34 7.11 -11.00
N LEU A 101 -10.38 6.76 -11.82
CA LEU A 101 -9.22 7.58 -12.17
C LEU A 101 -9.47 8.21 -13.55
N THR A 102 -8.73 9.26 -13.88
CA THR A 102 -8.63 9.69 -15.28
C THR A 102 -7.72 8.73 -16.06
N ASP A 103 -7.80 8.75 -17.38
CA ASP A 103 -6.96 7.91 -18.23
C ASP A 103 -5.47 8.20 -18.00
N GLU A 104 -5.10 9.46 -17.72
CA GLU A 104 -3.74 9.87 -17.39
C GLU A 104 -3.30 9.33 -16.01
N GLU A 105 -4.15 9.44 -14.99
CA GLU A 105 -3.88 8.89 -13.66
C GLU A 105 -3.72 7.35 -13.73
N GLU A 106 -4.58 6.66 -14.46
CA GLU A 106 -4.53 5.22 -14.66
C GLU A 106 -3.26 4.79 -15.40
N THR A 107 -2.91 5.50 -16.48
CA THR A 107 -1.67 5.24 -17.22
C THR A 107 -0.45 5.42 -16.31
N ALA A 108 -0.38 6.55 -15.60
CA ALA A 108 0.77 6.86 -14.75
C ALA A 108 0.95 5.85 -13.61
N ILE A 109 -0.14 5.41 -12.96
CA ILE A 109 -0.04 4.42 -11.87
C ILE A 109 0.32 3.03 -12.39
N ILE A 110 -0.15 2.64 -13.58
CA ILE A 110 0.21 1.37 -14.21
C ILE A 110 1.69 1.37 -14.59
N GLU A 111 2.20 2.44 -15.19
CA GLU A 111 3.60 2.54 -15.61
C GLU A 111 4.56 2.43 -14.42
N ILE A 112 4.37 3.23 -13.37
CA ILE A 112 5.21 3.11 -12.16
C ILE A 112 5.08 1.73 -11.50
N SER A 113 3.89 1.11 -11.53
CA SER A 113 3.69 -0.23 -10.97
C SER A 113 4.46 -1.30 -11.74
N LYS A 114 4.54 -1.19 -13.08
CA LYS A 114 5.33 -2.09 -13.93
C LYS A 114 6.81 -1.97 -13.62
N ASP A 115 7.34 -0.76 -13.55
CA ASP A 115 8.75 -0.51 -13.24
C ASP A 115 9.13 -1.05 -11.85
N LEU A 116 8.29 -0.78 -10.84
CA LEU A 116 8.50 -1.31 -9.50
C LEU A 116 8.43 -2.84 -9.46
N LEU A 117 7.53 -3.47 -10.24
CA LEU A 117 7.45 -4.92 -10.33
C LEU A 117 8.70 -5.52 -10.99
N LEU A 118 9.27 -4.86 -12.00
CA LEU A 118 10.52 -5.26 -12.63
C LEU A 118 11.71 -5.13 -11.67
N LEU A 119 11.78 -4.05 -10.88
CA LEU A 119 12.81 -3.89 -9.84
C LEU A 119 12.71 -4.96 -8.76
N ALA A 120 11.48 -5.27 -8.32
CA ALA A 120 11.22 -6.36 -7.39
C ALA A 120 11.65 -7.70 -8.00
N LYS A 121 11.36 -7.90 -9.29
CA LYS A 121 11.75 -9.09 -10.03
C LYS A 121 13.27 -9.28 -9.99
N GLU A 122 14.00 -8.25 -10.38
CA GLU A 122 15.46 -8.26 -10.39
C GLU A 122 16.05 -8.59 -9.00
N GLY A 123 15.54 -7.96 -7.94
CA GLY A 123 16.03 -8.23 -6.59
C GLY A 123 15.81 -9.67 -6.11
N LEU A 124 14.69 -10.30 -6.49
CA LEU A 124 14.47 -11.73 -6.20
C LEU A 124 15.36 -12.65 -7.06
N GLU A 125 15.67 -12.27 -8.31
CA GLU A 125 16.61 -13.02 -9.16
C GLU A 125 18.02 -13.03 -8.55
N MET A 126 18.46 -11.91 -7.97
CA MET A 126 19.75 -11.80 -7.26
C MET A 126 19.87 -12.76 -6.08
N ARG A 127 18.76 -13.15 -5.45
CA ARG A 127 18.75 -14.12 -4.35
C ARG A 127 18.97 -15.56 -4.81
N ASN A 128 18.77 -15.86 -6.10
CA ASN A 128 18.96 -17.18 -6.72
C ASN A 128 18.16 -18.32 -6.02
N LYS A 129 16.90 -18.05 -5.67
CA LYS A 129 16.01 -19.01 -4.97
C LYS A 129 14.75 -19.40 -5.75
N GLN A 130 14.64 -18.99 -7.01
CA GLN A 130 13.47 -19.23 -7.87
C GLN A 130 12.15 -18.64 -7.30
N GLU A 131 12.24 -17.62 -6.44
CA GLU A 131 11.10 -16.96 -5.77
C GLU A 131 10.23 -16.13 -6.76
N MET A 132 10.65 -15.99 -8.02
CA MET A 132 9.98 -15.20 -9.07
C MET A 132 8.55 -15.65 -9.37
N THR A 133 8.27 -16.92 -9.15
CA THR A 133 6.95 -17.51 -9.40
C THR A 133 5.86 -16.82 -8.57
N TYR A 134 6.19 -16.30 -7.38
CA TYR A 134 5.24 -15.59 -6.52
C TYR A 134 4.81 -14.23 -7.09
N LEU A 135 5.56 -13.65 -8.04
CA LEU A 135 5.19 -12.41 -8.72
C LEU A 135 4.31 -12.64 -9.95
N GLN A 136 4.11 -13.89 -10.38
CA GLN A 136 3.38 -14.22 -11.60
C GLN A 136 1.95 -13.63 -11.65
N PRO A 137 1.15 -13.66 -10.56
CA PRO A 137 -0.19 -13.08 -10.59
C PRO A 137 -0.19 -11.56 -10.86
N LEU A 138 0.82 -10.84 -10.38
CA LEU A 138 0.96 -9.40 -10.58
C LEU A 138 1.41 -9.07 -12.00
N LYS A 139 2.25 -9.92 -12.60
CA LYS A 139 2.67 -9.76 -14.00
C LYS A 139 1.50 -9.92 -14.95
N GLU A 140 0.67 -10.94 -14.72
CA GLU A 140 -0.54 -11.18 -15.52
C GLU A 140 -1.51 -9.99 -15.44
N GLU A 141 -1.71 -9.44 -14.24
CA GLU A 141 -2.57 -8.27 -14.02
C GLU A 141 -2.03 -7.01 -14.72
N LEU A 142 -0.71 -6.82 -14.73
CA LEU A 142 -0.06 -5.69 -15.41
C LEU A 142 0.29 -5.97 -16.88
N SER A 143 -0.04 -7.15 -17.42
CA SER A 143 0.32 -7.58 -18.77
C SER A 143 1.83 -7.52 -19.07
N LEU A 144 2.65 -8.10 -18.18
CA LEU A 144 4.11 -8.21 -18.25
C LEU A 144 4.60 -9.66 -18.41
#